data_AF-A0AAV2BZ56-F1
#
_entry.id   AF-A0AAV2BZ56-F1
#
_cell.length_a   1.000
_cell.length_b   1.000
_cell.length_c   1.000
_cell.angle_alpha   90.00
_cell.angle_beta   90.00
_cell.angle_gamma   90.00
#
_symmetry.space_group_name_H-M   'P 1'
#
loop_
_entity.id
_entity.type
_entity.pdbx_description
1 polymer ?
#
loop_
_entity_poly.entity_id
_entity_poly.type
_entity_poly.pdbx_seq_one_letter_code
_entity_poly.pdbx_strand_id
1 'polypeptide(L)'
;MDRILPKDRHHWYQQAKAQLMKNLRDVDSSAIAKNIILFIGDGMGLTTVTTARILRGQQKGHSGEEYELAFDKFQHVALAKTYNTDSQVGDSGACATALLCGVKGRFETVGLDDKGVYNRCESSFESKVFCLADWAQTDGKSTGLVTTTRVTHATPAAMYAHSANRYWESDDKLPKDIPNDFRAKGECKDIARQLIEDSPGKNFNVILGGGRRHFLPRGELDTKNPENAGRREDGRNLIEEWQRDKKSRGLPYKYVSRKRELDKVDPVKVDYLLGLFSPGHMAYESDRDNGAEGEPSIAQMTRRAIEVLRKNPRGYFLMVEGGRIDHSITSTMPIELWWTHWLLKMPS
;
A
#
# COMPACT_ATOMS: atom_id res chain seq x y z
N MET A 1 -13.03 -9.84 -39.85
CA MET A 1 -11.95 -8.84 -39.97
C MET A 1 -12.63 -7.49 -40.07
N ASP A 2 -12.76 -6.78 -38.95
CA ASP A 2 -13.25 -5.41 -38.98
C ASP A 2 -12.19 -4.55 -39.68
N ARG A 3 -12.56 -3.96 -40.82
CA ARG A 3 -11.72 -2.97 -41.51
C ARG A 3 -11.55 -1.78 -40.58
N ILE A 4 -10.34 -1.62 -40.04
CA ILE A 4 -9.94 -0.39 -39.35
C ILE A 4 -10.09 0.74 -40.37
N LEU A 5 -11.10 1.60 -40.18
CA LEU A 5 -11.30 2.77 -41.02
C LEU A 5 -10.06 3.67 -40.93
N PRO A 6 -9.59 4.26 -42.04
CA PRO A 6 -8.46 5.18 -42.02
C PRO A 6 -8.73 6.32 -41.02
N LYS A 7 -7.82 6.52 -40.05
CA LYS A 7 -7.85 7.67 -39.14
C LYS A 7 -7.39 8.92 -39.90
N ASP A 8 -8.31 9.51 -40.66
CA ASP A 8 -8.07 10.73 -41.44
C ASP A 8 -8.03 12.00 -40.57
N ARG A 9 -7.84 13.17 -41.20
CA ARG A 9 -7.82 14.45 -40.47
C ARG A 9 -9.09 14.72 -39.66
N HIS A 10 -10.26 14.29 -40.14
CA HIS A 10 -11.53 14.56 -39.47
C HIS A 10 -11.65 13.76 -38.18
N HIS A 11 -11.17 12.50 -38.16
CA HIS A 11 -11.08 11.70 -36.95
C HIS A 11 -10.34 12.44 -35.82
N TRP A 12 -9.15 12.96 -36.11
CA TRP A 12 -8.33 13.68 -35.13
C TRP A 12 -8.96 15.00 -34.68
N TYR A 13 -9.56 15.77 -35.61
CA TYR A 13 -10.27 17.00 -35.24
C TYR A 13 -11.47 16.75 -34.33
N GLN A 14 -12.22 15.67 -34.55
CA GLN A 14 -13.34 15.31 -33.67
C GLN A 14 -12.86 14.88 -32.28
N GLN A 15 -11.78 14.11 -32.19
CA GLN A 15 -11.18 13.76 -30.89
C GLN A 15 -10.70 15.00 -30.12
N ALA A 16 -9.98 15.90 -30.80
CA ALA A 16 -9.51 17.15 -30.18
C ALA A 16 -10.67 18.03 -29.72
N LYS A 17 -11.72 18.16 -30.55
CA LYS A 17 -12.93 18.90 -30.18
C LYS A 17 -13.64 18.27 -28.98
N ALA A 18 -13.76 16.95 -28.93
CA ALA A 18 -14.36 16.24 -27.81
C ALA A 18 -13.58 16.48 -26.51
N GLN A 19 -12.25 16.41 -26.55
CA GLN A 19 -11.40 16.68 -25.39
C GLN A 19 -11.50 18.14 -24.93
N LEU A 20 -11.52 19.11 -25.86
CA LEU A 20 -11.72 20.52 -25.51
C LEU A 20 -13.07 20.74 -24.83
N MET A 21 -14.15 20.17 -25.38
CA MET A 21 -15.49 20.28 -24.78
C MET A 21 -15.58 19.60 -23.41
N LYS A 22 -14.80 18.54 -23.18
CA LYS A 22 -14.65 17.91 -21.85
C LYS A 22 -13.99 18.89 -20.88
N ASN A 23 -12.83 19.43 -21.23
CA ASN A 23 -12.07 20.36 -20.37
C ASN A 23 -12.87 21.63 -20.02
N LEU A 24 -13.69 22.15 -20.95
CA LEU A 24 -14.52 23.32 -20.71
C LEU A 24 -15.70 23.08 -19.73
N ARG A 25 -16.07 21.83 -19.47
CA ARG A 25 -17.12 21.47 -18.51
C ARG A 25 -16.58 21.23 -17.11
N ASP A 26 -15.27 21.25 -16.92
CA ASP A 26 -14.66 20.93 -15.64
C ASP A 26 -15.00 22.04 -14.64
N VAL A 27 -15.72 21.66 -13.60
CA VAL A 27 -16.14 22.56 -12.52
C VAL A 27 -15.10 22.49 -11.42
N ASP A 28 -14.57 23.64 -11.03
CA ASP A 28 -13.74 23.76 -9.84
C ASP A 28 -14.57 23.36 -8.61
N SER A 29 -14.24 22.22 -8.02
CA SER A 29 -14.90 21.72 -6.82
C SER A 29 -14.17 22.24 -5.60
N SER A 30 -14.63 23.36 -5.04
CA SER A 30 -14.19 23.87 -3.73
C SER A 30 -14.72 23.04 -2.54
N ALA A 31 -15.41 21.91 -2.80
CA ALA A 31 -15.98 21.06 -1.75
C ALA A 31 -14.89 20.32 -0.96
N ILE A 32 -15.05 20.25 0.36
CA ILE A 32 -14.14 19.54 1.24
C ILE A 32 -14.29 18.02 1.03
N ALA A 33 -13.17 17.34 0.75
CA ALA A 33 -13.16 15.89 0.54
C ALA A 33 -13.49 15.13 1.83
N LYS A 34 -14.61 14.40 1.84
CA LYS A 34 -14.96 13.50 2.95
C LYS A 34 -14.01 12.32 3.05
N ASN A 35 -13.66 11.73 1.90
CA ASN A 35 -12.82 10.54 1.78
C ASN A 35 -11.61 10.85 0.91
N ILE A 36 -10.45 10.29 1.28
CA ILE A 36 -9.22 10.39 0.51
C ILE A 36 -8.75 8.97 0.21
N ILE A 37 -8.53 8.66 -1.07
CA ILE A 37 -7.91 7.40 -1.49
C ILE A 37 -6.65 7.74 -2.28
N LEU A 38 -5.50 7.26 -1.81
CA LEU A 38 -4.22 7.46 -2.46
C LEU A 38 -3.73 6.14 -3.08
N PHE A 39 -3.57 6.13 -4.40
CA PHE A 39 -2.97 5.01 -5.13
C PHE A 39 -1.49 5.25 -5.35
N ILE A 40 -0.67 4.29 -4.94
CA ILE A 40 0.79 4.32 -5.11
C ILE A 40 1.20 3.15 -6.01
N GLY A 41 1.75 3.45 -7.18
CA GLY A 41 2.46 2.45 -7.99
C GLY A 41 3.95 2.53 -7.67
N ASP A 42 4.47 1.64 -6.83
CA ASP A 42 5.90 1.64 -6.47
C ASP A 42 6.75 1.37 -7.73
N GLY A 43 7.74 2.21 -8.01
CA GLY A 43 8.52 2.18 -9.25
C GLY A 43 7.76 2.54 -10.54
N MET A 44 6.50 2.99 -10.46
CA MET A 44 5.66 3.27 -11.64
C MET A 44 5.96 4.64 -12.28
N GLY A 45 7.06 4.74 -13.03
CA GLY A 45 7.40 5.92 -13.83
C GLY A 45 6.52 6.09 -15.08
N LEU A 46 6.71 7.22 -15.79
CA LEU A 46 5.95 7.55 -17.00
C LEU A 46 6.09 6.50 -18.13
N THR A 47 7.27 5.89 -18.23
CA THR A 47 7.55 4.80 -19.16
C THR A 47 6.72 3.56 -18.81
N THR A 48 6.73 3.15 -17.54
CA THR A 48 5.91 2.04 -17.03
C THR A 48 4.42 2.26 -17.31
N VAL A 49 3.91 3.48 -17.08
CA VAL A 49 2.51 3.84 -17.40
C VAL A 49 2.22 3.67 -18.89
N THR A 50 3.10 4.15 -19.76
CA THR A 50 2.91 4.07 -21.22
C THR A 50 2.98 2.63 -21.72
N THR A 51 3.93 1.83 -21.23
CA THR A 51 4.01 0.40 -21.53
C THR A 51 2.76 -0.35 -21.06
N ALA A 52 2.27 -0.06 -19.85
CA ALA A 52 1.05 -0.67 -19.33
C ALA A 52 -0.19 -0.30 -20.16
N ARG A 53 -0.28 0.95 -20.65
CA ARG A 53 -1.35 1.41 -21.55
C ARG A 53 -1.40 0.61 -22.85
N ILE A 54 -0.26 0.52 -23.54
CA ILE A 54 -0.14 -0.21 -24.82
C ILE A 54 -0.50 -1.68 -24.62
N LEU A 55 0.12 -2.32 -23.63
CA LEU A 55 -0.12 -3.72 -23.31
C LEU A 55 -1.60 -3.98 -23.01
N ARG A 56 -2.23 -3.09 -22.23
CA ARG A 56 -3.64 -3.26 -21.88
C ARG A 56 -4.55 -3.12 -23.10
N GLY A 57 -4.29 -2.19 -24.00
CA GLY A 57 -5.04 -2.08 -25.24
C GLY A 57 -4.89 -3.34 -26.12
N GLN A 58 -3.67 -3.88 -26.23
CA GLN A 58 -3.41 -5.13 -26.96
C GLN A 58 -4.15 -6.32 -26.36
N GLN A 59 -4.16 -6.47 -25.03
CA GLN A 59 -4.95 -7.49 -24.33
C GLN A 59 -6.47 -7.36 -24.56
N LYS A 60 -6.93 -6.17 -24.97
CA LYS A 60 -8.32 -5.90 -25.33
C LYS A 60 -8.60 -6.05 -26.82
N GLY A 61 -7.61 -6.47 -27.61
CA GLY A 61 -7.74 -6.63 -29.06
C GLY A 61 -7.58 -5.32 -29.86
N HIS A 62 -7.08 -4.26 -29.23
CA HIS A 62 -6.77 -2.98 -29.87
C HIS A 62 -5.27 -2.89 -30.23
N SER A 63 -4.83 -1.83 -30.93
CA SER A 63 -3.40 -1.65 -31.24
C SER A 63 -2.57 -1.37 -29.99
N GLY A 64 -3.15 -0.65 -29.03
CA GLY A 64 -2.54 -0.40 -27.73
C GLY A 64 -2.42 1.09 -27.41
N GLU A 65 -1.81 1.84 -28.32
CA GLU A 65 -1.38 3.23 -28.10
C GLU A 65 -2.54 4.18 -27.81
N GLU A 66 -3.70 3.95 -28.44
CA GLU A 66 -4.92 4.74 -28.24
C GLU A 66 -5.75 4.33 -27.02
N TYR A 67 -5.37 3.28 -26.29
CA TYR A 67 -6.09 2.86 -25.10
C TYR A 67 -5.90 3.87 -23.97
N GLU A 68 -6.91 4.07 -23.13
CA GLU A 68 -6.79 4.90 -21.91
C GLU A 68 -6.92 4.02 -20.67
N LEU A 69 -5.94 4.08 -19.77
CA LEU A 69 -6.02 3.51 -18.43
C LEU A 69 -7.08 4.27 -17.59
N ALA A 70 -7.55 3.71 -16.47
CA ALA A 70 -8.62 4.39 -15.73
C ALA A 70 -8.19 5.74 -15.15
N PHE A 71 -6.92 5.86 -14.75
CA PHE A 71 -6.36 7.12 -14.24
C PHE A 71 -5.90 8.08 -15.36
N ASP A 72 -5.78 7.63 -16.62
CA ASP A 72 -5.57 8.55 -17.77
C ASP A 72 -6.77 9.51 -17.94
N LYS A 73 -7.92 9.14 -17.38
CA LYS A 73 -9.17 9.92 -17.44
C LYS A 73 -9.25 11.01 -16.37
N PHE A 74 -8.33 11.04 -15.42
CA PHE A 74 -8.29 12.06 -14.37
C PHE A 74 -7.98 13.42 -14.99
N GLN A 75 -8.63 14.47 -14.47
CA GLN A 75 -8.54 15.82 -15.04
C GLN A 75 -7.21 16.51 -14.74
N HIS A 76 -6.61 16.19 -13.59
CA HIS A 76 -5.42 16.86 -13.10
C HIS A 76 -4.22 15.93 -13.13
N VAL A 77 -3.12 16.43 -13.70
CA VAL A 77 -1.83 15.74 -13.78
C VAL A 77 -0.75 16.70 -13.31
N ALA A 78 0.18 16.20 -12.51
CA ALA A 78 1.35 16.93 -12.07
C ALA A 78 2.59 16.03 -12.16
N LEU A 79 3.76 16.65 -12.20
CA LEU A 79 5.04 15.96 -12.08
C LEU A 79 5.59 16.14 -10.67
N ALA A 80 6.14 15.08 -10.09
CA ALA A 80 6.72 15.08 -8.75
C ALA A 80 8.25 14.92 -8.81
N LYS A 81 8.98 15.71 -8.00
CA LYS A 81 10.43 15.60 -7.85
C LYS A 81 10.78 14.66 -6.67
N THR A 82 11.30 13.48 -6.98
CA THR A 82 11.38 12.33 -6.04
C THR A 82 12.71 12.16 -5.31
N TYR A 83 13.67 13.09 -5.44
CA TYR A 83 14.94 13.02 -4.70
C TYR A 83 14.71 12.94 -3.17
N ASN A 84 15.55 12.21 -2.45
CA ASN A 84 15.62 12.27 -0.98
C ASN A 84 16.63 13.35 -0.56
N THR A 85 16.64 13.73 0.73
CA THR A 85 17.51 14.82 1.20
C THR A 85 18.99 14.55 0.99
N ASP A 86 19.40 13.28 0.96
CA ASP A 86 20.78 12.82 0.75
C ASP A 86 20.97 11.88 -0.45
N SER A 87 19.96 11.73 -1.32
CA SER A 87 20.07 10.94 -2.57
C SER A 87 19.28 11.54 -3.71
N GLN A 88 19.90 11.60 -4.90
CA GLN A 88 19.21 12.06 -6.12
C GLN A 88 18.15 11.05 -6.58
N VAL A 89 18.45 9.76 -6.46
CA VAL A 89 17.50 8.67 -6.74
C VAL A 89 16.89 8.25 -5.42
N GLY A 90 15.62 8.56 -5.23
CA GLY A 90 14.93 8.28 -3.98
C GLY A 90 14.61 6.80 -3.79
N ASP A 91 14.58 6.34 -2.54
CA ASP A 91 14.06 5.02 -2.17
C ASP A 91 12.58 5.08 -1.77
N SER A 92 11.91 3.92 -1.74
CA SER A 92 10.49 3.83 -1.36
C SER A 92 10.19 4.41 0.03
N GLY A 93 11.06 4.25 1.03
CA GLY A 93 10.81 4.70 2.40
C GLY A 93 10.73 6.22 2.53
N ALA A 94 11.79 6.90 2.11
CA ALA A 94 11.83 8.36 2.18
C ALA A 94 10.89 9.02 1.16
N CYS A 95 10.67 8.40 -0.01
CA CYS A 95 9.65 8.89 -0.96
C CYS A 95 8.23 8.75 -0.40
N ALA A 96 7.90 7.62 0.24
CA ALA A 96 6.60 7.44 0.88
C ALA A 96 6.42 8.40 2.07
N THR A 97 7.49 8.68 2.83
CA THR A 97 7.48 9.71 3.88
C THR A 97 7.14 11.09 3.31
N ALA A 98 7.77 11.48 2.19
CA ALA A 98 7.43 12.74 1.52
C ALA A 98 5.98 12.78 1.04
N LEU A 99 5.48 11.68 0.45
CA LEU A 99 4.14 11.60 -0.11
C LEU A 99 3.04 11.56 0.95
N LEU A 100 3.27 10.84 2.06
CA LEU A 100 2.28 10.57 3.09
C LEU A 100 2.37 11.53 4.28
N CYS A 101 3.53 12.15 4.51
CA CYS A 101 3.77 12.99 5.70
C CYS A 101 4.14 14.42 5.33
N GLY A 102 4.38 14.72 4.04
CA GLY A 102 4.67 16.07 3.56
C GLY A 102 6.08 16.56 3.88
N VAL A 103 6.97 15.68 4.37
CA VAL A 103 8.35 15.99 4.75
C VAL A 103 9.31 15.04 4.03
N LYS A 104 10.34 15.58 3.38
CA LYS A 104 11.41 14.74 2.81
C LYS A 104 12.31 14.22 3.93
N GLY A 105 12.63 12.93 3.86
CA GLY A 105 13.59 12.27 4.75
C GLY A 105 14.82 11.75 4.01
N ARG A 106 15.70 11.10 4.77
CA ARG A 106 16.95 10.48 4.30
C ARG A 106 16.71 9.09 3.72
N PHE A 107 17.53 8.71 2.74
CA PHE A 107 17.46 7.41 2.06
C PHE A 107 17.37 6.24 3.06
N GLU A 108 16.46 5.30 2.79
CA GLU A 108 16.18 4.09 3.58
C GLU A 108 15.59 4.31 4.99
N THR A 109 15.22 5.54 5.34
CA THR A 109 14.43 5.84 6.55
C THR A 109 12.92 5.85 6.25
N VAL A 110 12.11 5.70 7.29
CA VAL A 110 10.64 5.63 7.18
C VAL A 110 10.00 6.51 8.25
N GLY A 111 9.16 7.46 7.85
CA GLY A 111 8.40 8.30 8.77
C GLY A 111 9.26 9.23 9.62
N LEU A 112 10.46 9.58 9.15
CA LEU A 112 11.40 10.48 9.83
C LEU A 112 11.72 11.70 8.96
N ASP A 113 12.00 12.84 9.60
CA ASP A 113 12.62 14.00 8.97
C ASP A 113 14.14 13.79 8.74
N ASP A 114 14.82 14.82 8.25
CA ASP A 114 16.25 14.75 7.91
C ASP A 114 17.19 14.49 9.10
N LYS A 115 16.72 14.62 10.35
CA LYS A 115 17.49 14.23 11.54
C LYS A 115 17.52 12.73 11.74
N GLY A 116 16.61 11.98 11.14
CA GLY A 116 16.62 10.52 11.13
C GLY A 116 17.81 10.00 10.33
N VAL A 117 18.79 9.40 11.00
CA VAL A 117 20.01 8.87 10.39
C VAL A 117 19.85 7.39 10.15
N TYR A 118 20.12 6.96 8.92
CA TYR A 118 20.03 5.56 8.53
C TYR A 118 20.77 4.64 9.51
N ASN A 119 20.09 3.57 9.93
CA ASN A 119 20.60 2.52 10.80
C ASN A 119 21.03 2.97 12.21
N ARG A 120 20.63 4.17 12.65
CA ARG A 120 20.84 4.69 14.01
C ARG A 120 19.51 4.85 14.72
N CYS A 121 19.14 3.88 15.55
CA CYS A 121 17.83 3.85 16.15
C CYS A 121 17.53 5.11 16.99
N GLU A 122 18.49 5.58 17.77
CA GLU A 122 18.38 6.74 18.64
C GLU A 122 18.04 8.03 17.87
N SER A 123 18.42 8.11 16.59
CA SER A 123 18.08 9.25 15.75
C SER A 123 16.58 9.33 15.43
N SER A 124 15.84 8.22 15.55
CA SER A 124 14.40 8.16 15.31
C SER A 124 13.56 8.79 16.43
N PHE A 125 14.14 9.04 17.61
CA PHE A 125 13.36 9.44 18.78
C PHE A 125 12.78 10.85 18.65
N GLU A 126 13.56 11.76 18.06
CA GLU A 126 13.25 13.19 17.90
C GLU A 126 13.00 13.60 16.44
N SER A 127 12.95 12.65 15.50
CA SER A 127 12.79 12.90 14.06
C SER A 127 11.45 12.42 13.49
N LYS A 128 10.55 11.90 14.34
CA LYS A 128 9.24 11.36 13.92
C LYS A 128 8.38 12.46 13.29
N VAL A 129 7.75 12.16 12.15
CA VAL A 129 6.83 13.09 11.48
C VAL A 129 5.41 12.54 11.43
N PHE A 130 4.41 13.39 11.64
CA PHE A 130 3.00 13.03 11.50
C PHE A 130 2.63 12.83 10.03
N CYS A 131 1.85 11.80 9.75
CA CYS A 131 1.44 11.43 8.40
C CYS A 131 -0.08 11.55 8.21
N LEU A 132 -0.55 11.45 6.96
CA LEU A 132 -1.97 11.58 6.59
C LEU A 132 -2.89 10.66 7.41
N ALA A 133 -2.39 9.50 7.85
CA ALA A 133 -3.16 8.59 8.69
C ALA A 133 -3.35 9.14 10.12
N ASP A 134 -2.33 9.79 10.71
CA ASP A 134 -2.45 10.45 12.01
C ASP A 134 -3.46 11.59 11.95
N TRP A 135 -3.37 12.43 10.91
CA TRP A 135 -4.31 13.54 10.69
C TRP A 135 -5.73 13.03 10.51
N ALA A 136 -5.93 11.99 9.69
CA ALA A 136 -7.23 11.37 9.49
C ALA A 136 -7.81 10.81 10.80
N GLN A 137 -7.01 10.11 11.61
CA GLN A 137 -7.47 9.57 12.90
C GLN A 137 -7.79 10.68 13.90
N THR A 138 -6.99 11.76 13.92
CA THR A 138 -7.23 12.94 14.77
C THR A 138 -8.57 13.59 14.44
N ASP A 139 -8.95 13.63 13.16
CA ASP A 139 -10.25 14.11 12.68
C ASP A 139 -11.41 13.10 12.89
N GLY A 140 -11.13 11.93 13.47
CA GLY A 140 -12.10 10.87 13.70
C GLY A 140 -12.51 10.10 12.43
N LYS A 141 -11.72 10.20 11.36
CA LYS A 141 -11.90 9.39 10.14
C LYS A 141 -11.35 7.99 10.35
N SER A 142 -11.90 7.03 9.61
CA SER A 142 -11.34 5.69 9.56
C SER A 142 -10.10 5.66 8.67
N THR A 143 -9.16 4.78 8.95
CA THR A 143 -7.92 4.67 8.18
C THR A 143 -7.62 3.23 7.79
N GLY A 144 -7.07 3.03 6.59
CA GLY A 144 -6.60 1.72 6.18
C GLY A 144 -5.49 1.74 5.15
N LEU A 145 -4.82 0.59 5.03
CA LEU A 145 -3.81 0.31 4.03
C LEU A 145 -4.12 -0.99 3.30
N VAL A 146 -3.86 -0.99 2.00
CA VAL A 146 -3.92 -2.17 1.12
C VAL A 146 -2.64 -2.20 0.32
N THR A 147 -1.94 -3.33 0.29
CA THR A 147 -0.72 -3.46 -0.52
C THR A 147 -0.54 -4.89 -1.04
N THR A 148 0.14 -5.04 -2.18
CA THR A 148 0.66 -6.33 -2.64
C THR A 148 2.01 -6.70 -2.03
N THR A 149 2.63 -5.81 -1.23
CA THR A 149 3.88 -6.10 -0.52
C THR A 149 3.61 -6.72 0.84
N ARG A 150 4.66 -6.83 1.66
CA ARG A 150 4.48 -7.00 3.09
C ARG A 150 3.87 -5.72 3.64
N VAL A 151 2.93 -5.81 4.59
CA VAL A 151 2.36 -4.62 5.23
C VAL A 151 3.39 -3.82 6.04
N THR A 152 4.54 -4.45 6.34
CA THR A 152 5.73 -3.88 6.97
C THR A 152 6.76 -3.31 5.99
N HIS A 153 6.51 -3.41 4.68
CA HIS A 153 7.39 -2.83 3.67
C HIS A 153 7.43 -1.30 3.77
N ALA A 154 8.43 -0.66 3.18
CA ALA A 154 8.69 0.77 3.37
C ALA A 154 7.50 1.69 3.04
N THR A 155 6.84 1.48 1.89
CA THR A 155 5.69 2.29 1.46
C THR A 155 4.51 2.24 2.43
N PRO A 156 3.98 1.07 2.85
CA PRO A 156 2.92 1.01 3.85
C PRO A 156 3.42 1.42 5.24
N ALA A 157 4.67 1.10 5.60
CA ALA A 157 5.26 1.47 6.87
C ALA A 157 5.30 2.99 7.08
N ALA A 158 5.55 3.79 6.02
CA ALA A 158 5.55 5.25 6.13
C ALA A 158 4.20 5.85 6.54
N MET A 159 3.10 5.08 6.51
CA MET A 159 1.82 5.55 7.06
C MET A 159 1.76 5.52 8.58
N TYR A 160 2.61 4.75 9.26
CA TYR A 160 2.43 4.45 10.68
C TYR A 160 3.70 4.24 11.50
N ALA A 161 4.84 3.97 10.86
CA ALA A 161 6.08 3.64 11.52
C ALA A 161 7.07 4.80 11.42
N HIS A 162 7.91 4.87 12.44
CA HIS A 162 9.06 5.77 12.53
C HIS A 162 10.29 4.89 12.72
N SER A 163 11.03 4.65 11.66
CA SER A 163 12.19 3.74 11.67
C SER A 163 13.38 4.36 10.95
N ALA A 164 14.53 4.31 11.62
CA ALA A 164 15.82 4.68 11.05
C ALA A 164 16.30 3.69 9.97
N ASN A 165 15.64 2.54 9.82
CA ASN A 165 15.97 1.58 8.79
C ASN A 165 14.69 0.85 8.32
N ARG A 166 14.35 1.01 7.04
CA ARG A 166 13.19 0.36 6.40
C ARG A 166 13.22 -1.17 6.48
N TYR A 167 14.39 -1.78 6.70
CA TYR A 167 14.55 -3.23 6.76
C TYR A 167 14.27 -3.82 8.16
N TRP A 168 14.04 -3.00 9.19
CA TRP A 168 13.67 -3.44 10.55
C TRP A 168 12.21 -3.88 10.62
N GLU A 169 11.79 -4.76 9.72
CA GLU A 169 10.40 -5.22 9.59
C GLU A 169 9.95 -6.10 10.76
N SER A 170 10.88 -6.85 11.36
CA SER A 170 10.70 -7.66 12.58
C SER A 170 11.96 -7.60 13.44
N ASP A 171 11.87 -8.10 14.66
CA ASP A 171 12.94 -8.07 15.67
C ASP A 171 14.22 -8.79 15.24
N ASP A 172 14.14 -9.82 14.38
CA ASP A 172 15.33 -10.48 13.79
C ASP A 172 16.19 -9.56 12.91
N LYS A 173 15.66 -8.40 12.52
CA LYS A 173 16.34 -7.39 11.70
C LYS A 173 16.86 -6.21 12.50
N LEU A 174 16.48 -6.08 13.76
CA LEU A 174 17.01 -5.03 14.62
C LEU A 174 18.49 -5.30 14.94
N PRO A 175 19.33 -4.25 15.07
CA PRO A 175 20.71 -4.41 15.50
C PRO A 175 20.80 -5.14 16.84
N LYS A 176 21.71 -6.12 16.93
CA LYS A 176 21.88 -6.95 18.13
C LYS A 176 22.47 -6.17 19.30
N ASP A 177 23.16 -5.09 18.99
CA ASP A 177 23.83 -4.16 19.88
C ASP A 177 22.98 -2.96 20.32
N ILE A 178 21.67 -2.93 20.01
CA ILE A 178 20.77 -1.91 20.59
C ILE A 178 20.90 -1.98 22.13
N PRO A 179 21.22 -0.86 22.81
CA PRO A 179 21.27 -0.79 24.26
C PRO A 179 19.99 -1.35 24.91
N ASN A 180 20.16 -2.17 25.95
CA ASN A 180 19.05 -2.81 26.64
C ASN A 180 17.99 -1.81 27.15
N ASP A 181 18.41 -0.61 27.54
CA ASP A 181 17.50 0.45 27.98
C ASP A 181 16.52 0.88 26.89
N PHE A 182 16.98 1.01 25.64
CA PHE A 182 16.11 1.38 24.52
C PHE A 182 15.12 0.26 24.17
N ARG A 183 15.55 -1.01 24.31
CA ARG A 183 14.65 -2.16 24.16
C ARG A 183 13.60 -2.20 25.26
N ALA A 184 14.01 -2.00 26.52
CA ALA A 184 13.12 -2.02 27.68
C ALA A 184 12.08 -0.89 27.64
N LYS A 185 12.47 0.30 27.15
CA LYS A 185 11.56 1.44 26.96
C LYS A 185 10.70 1.34 25.71
N GLY A 186 10.97 0.37 24.83
CA GLY A 186 10.27 0.23 23.56
C GLY A 186 10.53 1.40 22.60
N GLU A 187 11.71 2.00 22.64
CA GLU A 187 12.08 3.13 21.78
C GLU A 187 12.58 2.65 20.40
N CYS A 188 13.20 1.46 20.34
CA CYS A 188 13.65 0.80 19.10
C CYS A 188 12.74 -0.39 18.73
N LYS A 189 11.50 -0.11 18.33
CA LYS A 189 10.55 -1.15 17.90
C LYS A 189 10.71 -1.49 16.42
N ASP A 190 10.63 -2.77 16.10
CA ASP A 190 10.46 -3.22 14.73
C ASP A 190 9.12 -2.73 14.15
N ILE A 191 9.07 -2.59 12.82
CA ILE A 191 7.93 -2.02 12.10
C ILE A 191 6.65 -2.86 12.32
N ALA A 192 6.73 -4.19 12.46
CA ALA A 192 5.56 -5.01 12.76
C ALA A 192 4.97 -4.66 14.15
N ARG A 193 5.82 -4.47 15.17
CA ARG A 193 5.38 -4.00 16.48
C ARG A 193 4.75 -2.62 16.41
N GLN A 194 5.37 -1.67 15.71
CA GLN A 194 4.81 -0.32 15.56
C GLN A 194 3.40 -0.34 14.94
N LEU A 195 3.14 -1.25 13.99
CA LEU A 195 1.81 -1.41 13.39
C LEU A 195 0.74 -1.86 14.40
N ILE A 196 1.10 -2.72 15.34
CA ILE A 196 0.13 -3.36 16.25
C ILE A 196 0.02 -2.61 17.59
N GLU A 197 1.10 -2.02 18.06
CA GLU A 197 1.21 -1.42 19.41
C GLU A 197 1.03 0.10 19.42
N ASP A 198 1.47 0.80 18.36
CA ASP A 198 1.60 2.26 18.37
C ASP A 198 0.53 2.93 17.51
N SER A 199 0.25 4.21 17.78
CA SER A 199 -0.58 5.01 16.88
C SER A 199 0.31 5.57 15.75
N PRO A 200 -0.22 5.67 14.52
CA PRO A 200 -1.61 5.44 14.14
C PRO A 200 -1.93 3.96 13.81
N GLY A 201 -0.92 3.09 13.71
CA GLY A 201 -1.07 1.70 13.25
C GLY A 201 -2.12 0.86 13.99
N LYS A 202 -2.08 0.87 15.33
CA LYS A 202 -3.00 0.08 16.18
C LYS A 202 -4.47 0.45 15.98
N ASN A 203 -4.75 1.62 15.42
CA ASN A 203 -6.08 2.14 15.17
C ASN A 203 -6.53 1.98 13.72
N PHE A 204 -5.71 1.40 12.83
CA PHE A 204 -6.14 1.11 11.47
C PHE A 204 -7.33 0.16 11.45
N ASN A 205 -8.40 0.59 10.78
CA ASN A 205 -9.60 -0.19 10.56
C ASN A 205 -9.37 -1.31 9.55
N VAL A 206 -8.47 -1.10 8.57
CA VAL A 206 -8.18 -2.11 7.54
C VAL A 206 -6.69 -2.18 7.28
N ILE A 207 -6.13 -3.38 7.36
CA ILE A 207 -4.73 -3.70 7.02
C ILE A 207 -4.77 -4.94 6.12
N LEU A 208 -4.49 -4.80 4.82
CA LEU A 208 -4.52 -5.91 3.87
C LEU A 208 -3.22 -5.99 3.06
N GLY A 209 -2.59 -7.15 3.05
CA GLY A 209 -1.41 -7.42 2.22
C GLY A 209 -0.74 -8.74 2.56
N GLY A 210 0.59 -8.82 2.38
CA GLY A 210 1.41 -9.96 2.82
C GLY A 210 2.18 -9.68 4.11
N GLY A 211 3.20 -10.50 4.38
CA GLY A 211 4.21 -10.28 5.42
C GLY A 211 3.99 -11.06 6.71
N ARG A 212 3.15 -12.10 6.69
CA ARG A 212 2.75 -12.85 7.89
C ARG A 212 3.92 -13.34 8.75
N ARG A 213 5.05 -13.71 8.11
CA ARG A 213 6.25 -14.20 8.81
C ARG A 213 6.82 -13.20 9.83
N HIS A 214 6.60 -11.90 9.65
CA HIS A 214 7.08 -10.84 10.56
C HIS A 214 6.23 -10.70 11.83
N PHE A 215 5.06 -11.36 11.86
CA PHE A 215 4.11 -11.32 12.96
C PHE A 215 4.07 -12.62 13.78
N LEU A 216 4.73 -13.68 13.30
CA LEU A 216 4.72 -15.01 13.92
C LEU A 216 6.07 -15.34 14.59
N PRO A 217 6.06 -16.03 15.74
CA PRO A 217 7.26 -16.58 16.38
C PRO A 217 8.06 -17.48 15.45
N ARG A 218 9.38 -17.50 15.63
CA ARG A 218 10.26 -18.45 14.96
C ARG A 218 9.87 -19.89 15.30
N GLY A 219 9.72 -20.70 14.26
CA GLY A 219 9.29 -22.11 14.38
C GLY A 219 7.76 -22.31 14.31
N GLU A 220 6.95 -21.26 14.44
CA GLU A 220 5.52 -21.36 14.14
C GLU A 220 5.33 -21.43 12.62
N LEU A 221 4.76 -22.54 12.14
CA LEU A 221 4.58 -22.79 10.71
C LEU A 221 3.49 -21.88 10.13
N ASP A 222 3.77 -21.24 9.00
CA ASP A 222 2.71 -20.55 8.27
C ASP A 222 1.72 -21.58 7.69
N THR A 223 0.45 -21.46 8.07
CA THR A 223 -0.67 -22.28 7.60
C THR A 223 -0.83 -22.40 6.07
N LYS A 224 -0.16 -21.56 5.27
CA LYS A 224 -0.15 -21.62 3.79
C LYS A 224 1.11 -22.28 3.24
N ASN A 225 2.25 -22.16 3.91
CA ASN A 225 3.50 -22.76 3.49
C ASN A 225 4.31 -23.19 4.71
N PRO A 226 4.26 -24.48 5.09
CA PRO A 226 5.02 -25.02 6.22
C PRO A 226 6.54 -24.83 6.11
N GLU A 227 7.08 -24.56 4.91
CA GLU A 227 8.50 -24.26 4.74
C GLU A 227 8.87 -22.83 5.18
N ASN A 228 7.87 -21.98 5.41
CA ASN A 228 8.04 -20.61 5.87
C ASN A 228 7.57 -20.48 7.33
N ALA A 229 8.50 -20.66 8.25
CA ALA A 229 8.27 -20.33 9.65
C ALA A 229 8.18 -18.82 9.87
N GLY A 230 7.55 -18.43 10.98
CA GLY A 230 7.68 -17.09 11.55
C GLY A 230 9.15 -16.69 11.74
N ARG A 231 9.39 -15.38 11.82
CA ARG A 231 10.74 -14.80 11.94
C ARG A 231 11.03 -14.20 13.31
N ARG A 232 10.01 -14.00 14.15
CA ARG A 232 10.20 -13.30 15.41
C ARG A 232 11.02 -14.13 16.39
N GLU A 233 12.11 -13.57 16.88
CA GLU A 233 13.01 -14.20 17.86
C GLU A 233 12.56 -13.93 19.31
N ASP A 234 11.68 -12.94 19.51
CA ASP A 234 11.09 -12.58 20.79
C ASP A 234 9.94 -13.49 21.26
N GLY A 235 9.58 -14.50 20.47
CA GLY A 235 8.53 -15.49 20.80
C GLY A 235 7.10 -14.95 20.73
N ARG A 236 6.89 -13.74 20.20
CA ARG A 236 5.57 -13.09 20.20
C ARG A 236 4.75 -13.41 18.95
N ASN A 237 3.45 -13.58 19.14
CA ASN A 237 2.48 -13.68 18.05
C ASN A 237 1.68 -12.38 17.97
N LEU A 238 2.12 -11.48 17.08
CA LEU A 238 1.53 -10.15 16.95
C LEU A 238 0.13 -10.17 16.34
N ILE A 239 -0.25 -11.24 15.63
CA ILE A 239 -1.61 -11.44 15.11
C ILE A 239 -2.56 -11.66 16.30
N GLU A 240 -2.20 -12.57 17.20
CA GLU A 240 -2.98 -12.82 18.41
C GLU A 240 -3.04 -11.59 19.32
N GLU A 241 -1.94 -10.85 19.45
CA GLU A 241 -1.93 -9.60 20.21
C GLU A 241 -2.86 -8.54 19.62
N TRP A 242 -2.87 -8.37 18.30
CA TRP A 242 -3.83 -7.49 17.63
C TRP A 242 -5.28 -7.90 17.92
N GLN A 243 -5.59 -9.20 17.81
CA GLN A 243 -6.92 -9.73 18.13
C GLN A 243 -7.28 -9.50 19.61
N ARG A 244 -6.31 -9.67 20.51
CA ARG A 244 -6.49 -9.45 21.95
C ARG A 244 -6.78 -7.98 22.26
N ASP A 245 -6.11 -7.04 21.61
CA ASP A 245 -6.41 -5.60 21.71
C ASP A 245 -7.83 -5.27 21.22
N LYS A 246 -8.24 -5.76 20.05
CA LYS A 246 -9.60 -5.48 19.55
C LYS A 246 -10.67 -6.09 20.46
N LYS A 247 -10.42 -7.30 20.97
CA LYS A 247 -11.30 -7.97 21.93
C LYS A 247 -11.42 -7.20 23.25
N SER A 248 -10.30 -6.75 23.83
CA SER A 248 -10.30 -6.03 25.10
C SER A 248 -11.02 -4.68 25.02
N ARG A 249 -10.99 -4.05 23.82
CA ARG A 249 -11.70 -2.81 23.52
C ARG A 249 -13.15 -3.01 23.07
N GLY A 250 -13.64 -4.25 22.98
CA GLY A 250 -15.00 -4.56 22.52
C GLY A 250 -15.26 -4.20 21.05
N LEU A 251 -14.22 -4.13 20.23
CA LEU A 251 -14.33 -3.69 18.83
C LEU A 251 -14.61 -4.90 17.92
N PRO A 252 -15.61 -4.87 17.03
CA PRO A 252 -15.85 -5.96 16.07
C PRO A 252 -14.67 -6.13 15.11
N TYR A 253 -13.98 -7.26 15.18
CA TYR A 253 -12.78 -7.52 14.38
C TYR A 253 -12.81 -8.85 13.64
N LYS A 254 -12.01 -8.94 12.57
CA LYS A 254 -11.75 -10.19 11.87
C LYS A 254 -10.30 -10.24 11.39
N TYR A 255 -9.65 -11.37 11.64
CA TYR A 255 -8.43 -11.75 10.96
C TYR A 255 -8.76 -12.71 9.81
N VAL A 256 -8.14 -12.49 8.65
CA VAL A 256 -8.25 -13.35 7.46
C VAL A 256 -6.87 -13.57 6.85
N SER A 257 -6.72 -14.69 6.18
CA SER A 257 -5.42 -15.21 5.77
C SER A 257 -5.45 -15.85 4.37
N ARG A 258 -6.66 -16.02 3.81
CA ARG A 258 -6.92 -16.60 2.48
C ARG A 258 -8.01 -15.82 1.75
N LYS A 259 -8.03 -15.94 0.42
CA LYS A 259 -9.05 -15.30 -0.43
C LYS A 259 -10.47 -15.64 0.01
N ARG A 260 -10.79 -16.92 0.25
CA ARG A 260 -12.12 -17.38 0.70
C ARG A 260 -12.57 -16.71 1.99
N GLU A 261 -11.65 -16.46 2.91
CA GLU A 261 -11.94 -15.84 4.20
C GLU A 261 -12.27 -14.36 4.01
N LEU A 262 -11.50 -13.65 3.15
CA LEU A 262 -11.80 -12.27 2.76
C LEU A 262 -13.16 -12.16 2.05
N ASP A 263 -13.47 -13.08 1.14
CA ASP A 263 -14.74 -13.11 0.41
C ASP A 263 -15.94 -13.27 1.36
N LYS A 264 -15.77 -14.02 2.45
CA LYS A 264 -16.80 -14.29 3.48
C LYS A 264 -16.91 -13.22 4.57
N VAL A 265 -16.07 -12.19 4.57
CA VAL A 265 -16.22 -11.07 5.52
C VAL A 265 -17.61 -10.45 5.32
N ASP A 266 -18.29 -10.12 6.41
CA ASP A 266 -19.48 -9.27 6.38
C ASP A 266 -19.02 -7.85 6.75
N PRO A 267 -18.95 -6.90 5.80
CA PRO A 267 -18.37 -5.59 6.05
C PRO A 267 -19.25 -4.77 7.01
N VAL A 268 -20.53 -5.11 7.15
CA VAL A 268 -21.44 -4.44 8.10
C VAL A 268 -21.06 -4.78 9.54
N LYS A 269 -20.66 -6.03 9.81
CA LYS A 269 -20.38 -6.55 11.15
C LYS A 269 -18.92 -6.42 11.61
N VAL A 270 -18.02 -6.04 10.71
CA VAL A 270 -16.57 -5.94 11.00
C VAL A 270 -16.14 -4.48 10.89
N ASP A 271 -15.53 -3.96 11.96
CA ASP A 271 -14.99 -2.59 12.02
C ASP A 271 -13.46 -2.58 11.88
N TYR A 272 -12.81 -3.69 12.23
CA TYR A 272 -11.37 -3.90 12.16
C TYR A 272 -11.03 -5.18 11.39
N LEU A 273 -10.34 -5.05 10.27
CA LEU A 273 -9.98 -6.16 9.39
C LEU A 273 -8.47 -6.23 9.19
N LEU A 274 -7.86 -7.32 9.65
CA LEU A 274 -6.47 -7.66 9.38
C LEU A 274 -6.42 -8.83 8.38
N GLY A 275 -5.78 -8.63 7.24
CA GLY A 275 -5.63 -9.62 6.18
C GLY A 275 -4.17 -9.78 5.77
N LEU A 276 -3.57 -10.93 6.10
CA LEU A 276 -2.17 -11.25 5.76
C LEU A 276 -2.13 -12.50 4.87
N PHE A 277 -2.03 -12.34 3.55
CA PHE A 277 -2.31 -13.41 2.57
C PHE A 277 -1.10 -14.23 2.09
N SER A 278 0.11 -13.83 2.49
CA SER A 278 1.38 -14.48 2.16
C SER A 278 2.39 -14.35 3.31
N PRO A 279 3.31 -15.33 3.51
CA PRO A 279 4.40 -15.18 4.46
C PRO A 279 5.27 -13.94 4.18
N GLY A 280 5.52 -13.64 2.90
CA GLY A 280 6.33 -12.51 2.43
C GLY A 280 5.50 -11.51 1.63
N HIS A 281 6.04 -11.01 0.52
CA HIS A 281 5.21 -10.28 -0.44
C HIS A 281 4.13 -11.20 -1.02
N MET A 282 3.03 -10.62 -1.50
CA MET A 282 2.04 -11.37 -2.26
C MET A 282 2.64 -11.80 -3.60
N ALA A 283 2.06 -12.85 -4.19
CA ALA A 283 2.48 -13.34 -5.50
C ALA A 283 2.34 -12.25 -6.56
N TYR A 284 3.13 -12.33 -7.64
CA TYR A 284 2.81 -11.56 -8.83
C TYR A 284 1.44 -11.96 -9.34
N GLU A 285 0.73 -11.02 -9.96
CA GLU A 285 -0.65 -11.24 -10.36
C GLU A 285 -0.79 -12.30 -11.47
N SER A 286 0.25 -12.52 -12.28
CA SER A 286 0.33 -13.65 -13.23
C SER A 286 0.43 -15.02 -12.55
N ASP A 287 1.11 -15.08 -11.41
CA ASP A 287 1.43 -16.33 -10.70
C ASP A 287 0.49 -16.57 -9.52
N ARG A 288 -0.42 -15.62 -9.30
CA ARG A 288 -1.33 -15.63 -8.16
C ARG A 288 -2.30 -16.79 -8.29
N ASP A 289 -2.26 -17.70 -7.31
CA ASP A 289 -3.36 -18.64 -7.10
C ASP A 289 -4.63 -17.85 -6.80
N ASN A 290 -5.57 -17.88 -7.75
CA ASN A 290 -6.84 -17.17 -7.68
C ASN A 290 -7.98 -18.04 -7.12
N GLY A 291 -7.68 -19.28 -6.75
CA GLY A 291 -8.58 -20.21 -6.09
C GLY A 291 -8.97 -19.76 -4.68
N ALA A 292 -9.91 -20.49 -4.08
CA ALA A 292 -10.45 -20.16 -2.76
C ALA A 292 -9.36 -20.11 -1.67
N GLU A 293 -8.36 -20.97 -1.76
CA GLU A 293 -7.25 -21.09 -0.79
C GLU A 293 -6.05 -20.19 -1.13
N GLY A 294 -6.09 -19.53 -2.29
CA GLY A 294 -5.05 -18.63 -2.77
C GLY A 294 -5.14 -17.21 -2.21
N GLU A 295 -4.67 -16.24 -3.00
CA GLU A 295 -4.57 -14.84 -2.61
C GLU A 295 -5.63 -13.97 -3.31
N PRO A 296 -6.24 -13.00 -2.60
CA PRO A 296 -7.09 -12.01 -3.24
C PRO A 296 -6.24 -11.07 -4.11
N SER A 297 -6.81 -10.66 -5.25
CA SER A 297 -6.24 -9.56 -6.03
C SER A 297 -6.26 -8.25 -5.22
N ILE A 298 -5.39 -7.29 -5.57
CA ILE A 298 -5.45 -5.92 -5.02
C ILE A 298 -6.85 -5.30 -5.20
N ALA A 299 -7.60 -5.78 -6.20
CA ALA A 299 -8.98 -5.40 -6.41
C ALA A 299 -9.96 -5.82 -5.34
N GLN A 300 -9.87 -7.09 -4.98
CA GLN A 300 -10.73 -7.67 -3.97
C GLN A 300 -10.40 -7.06 -2.61
N MET A 301 -9.10 -6.90 -2.32
CA MET A 301 -8.66 -6.25 -1.10
C MET A 301 -9.18 -4.82 -1.00
N THR A 302 -9.02 -4.01 -2.05
CA THR A 302 -9.44 -2.62 -1.96
C THR A 302 -10.94 -2.43 -1.92
N ARG A 303 -11.70 -3.20 -2.71
CA ARG A 303 -13.17 -3.15 -2.61
C ARG A 303 -13.62 -3.45 -1.18
N ARG A 304 -13.06 -4.50 -0.57
CA ARG A 304 -13.37 -4.86 0.82
C ARG A 304 -12.97 -3.77 1.80
N ALA A 305 -11.80 -3.16 1.62
CA ALA A 305 -11.34 -2.05 2.44
C ALA A 305 -12.34 -0.88 2.41
N ILE A 306 -12.77 -0.47 1.23
CA ILE A 306 -13.76 0.61 1.06
C ILE A 306 -15.09 0.24 1.73
N GLU A 307 -15.57 -1.00 1.58
CA GLU A 307 -16.82 -1.45 2.20
C GLU A 307 -16.81 -1.36 3.72
N VAL A 308 -15.68 -1.67 4.36
CA VAL A 308 -15.49 -1.55 5.82
C VAL A 308 -15.34 -0.07 6.22
N LEU A 309 -14.49 0.68 5.53
CA LEU A 309 -14.14 2.07 5.88
C LEU A 309 -15.29 3.06 5.66
N ARG A 310 -16.11 2.88 4.62
CA ARG A 310 -17.19 3.81 4.25
C ARG A 310 -18.31 3.93 5.30
N LYS A 311 -18.33 3.02 6.29
CA LYS A 311 -19.30 3.05 7.39
C LYS A 311 -19.11 4.27 8.29
N ASN A 312 -17.90 4.82 8.35
CA ASN A 312 -17.64 6.00 9.17
C ASN A 312 -18.25 7.27 8.53
N PRO A 313 -19.22 7.95 9.19
CA PRO A 313 -19.85 9.14 8.64
C PRO A 313 -18.90 10.34 8.50
N ARG A 314 -17.77 10.36 9.23
CA ARG A 314 -16.71 11.38 9.07
C ARG A 314 -15.81 11.13 7.86
N GLY A 315 -15.94 9.96 7.23
CA GLY A 315 -15.16 9.53 6.07
C GLY A 315 -13.91 8.76 6.44
N TYR A 316 -13.02 8.56 5.46
CA TYR A 316 -11.83 7.73 5.63
C TYR A 316 -10.63 8.18 4.80
N PHE A 317 -9.45 7.78 5.23
CA PHE A 317 -8.23 7.76 4.42
C PHE A 317 -7.84 6.32 4.10
N LEU A 318 -7.57 6.04 2.84
CA LEU A 318 -7.14 4.72 2.36
C LEU A 318 -5.94 4.85 1.44
N MET A 319 -4.84 4.18 1.77
CA MET A 319 -3.72 4.03 0.86
C MET A 319 -3.78 2.65 0.20
N VAL A 320 -3.51 2.61 -1.10
CA VAL A 320 -3.49 1.38 -1.89
C VAL A 320 -2.25 1.32 -2.76
N GLU A 321 -1.44 0.29 -2.55
CA GLU A 321 -0.13 0.17 -3.17
C GLU A 321 -0.04 -1.04 -4.11
N GLY A 322 0.30 -0.78 -5.38
CA GLY A 322 0.75 -1.78 -6.34
C GLY A 322 2.26 -2.04 -6.23
N GLY A 323 2.75 -2.46 -5.07
CA GLY A 323 4.19 -2.49 -4.77
C GLY A 323 4.99 -3.65 -5.39
N ARG A 324 4.35 -4.54 -6.15
CA ARG A 324 5.06 -5.57 -6.94
C ARG A 324 5.59 -5.03 -8.28
N ILE A 325 5.18 -3.83 -8.71
CA ILE A 325 5.68 -3.18 -9.92
C ILE A 325 7.20 -2.97 -9.81
N ASP A 326 7.67 -2.32 -8.74
CA ASP A 326 9.09 -2.11 -8.46
C ASP A 326 9.91 -3.40 -8.49
N HIS A 327 9.44 -4.46 -7.81
CA HIS A 327 10.13 -5.75 -7.82
C HIS A 327 10.29 -6.36 -9.22
N SER A 328 9.28 -6.23 -10.09
CA SER A 328 9.35 -6.74 -11.48
C SER A 328 10.33 -5.95 -12.35
N ILE A 329 10.47 -4.64 -12.11
CA ILE A 329 11.39 -3.77 -12.84
C ILE A 329 12.82 -4.04 -12.38
N THR A 330 13.04 -4.13 -11.07
CA THR A 330 14.36 -4.38 -10.47
C THR A 330 14.90 -5.80 -10.74
N SER A 331 14.02 -6.79 -10.94
CA SER A 331 14.42 -8.16 -11.33
C SER A 331 14.66 -8.35 -12.84
N THR A 332 14.56 -7.30 -13.67
CA THR A 332 14.59 -7.41 -15.15
C THR A 332 13.54 -8.40 -15.69
N MET A 333 12.38 -8.51 -15.05
CA MET A 333 11.25 -9.32 -15.50
C MET A 333 10.12 -8.41 -16.00
N PRO A 334 10.26 -7.73 -17.16
CA PRO A 334 9.26 -6.78 -17.67
C PRO A 334 7.92 -7.45 -17.99
N ILE A 335 7.92 -8.76 -18.16
CA ILE A 335 6.72 -9.58 -18.29
C ILE A 335 5.94 -9.49 -16.97
N GLU A 336 6.50 -9.78 -15.80
CA GLU A 336 5.80 -9.85 -14.49
C GLU A 336 5.16 -8.56 -13.95
N LEU A 337 5.22 -7.45 -14.70
CA LEU A 337 4.38 -6.26 -14.53
C LEU A 337 2.87 -6.52 -14.67
N TRP A 338 2.44 -7.78 -14.87
CA TRP A 338 1.10 -8.20 -15.27
C TRP A 338 -0.01 -7.85 -14.27
N TRP A 339 -0.48 -6.60 -14.32
CA TRP A 339 -1.77 -6.18 -13.82
C TRP A 339 -2.91 -7.00 -14.46
N THR A 340 -3.58 -7.82 -13.66
CA THR A 340 -5.01 -8.05 -13.83
C THR A 340 -5.78 -7.62 -12.58
N HIS A 341 -6.58 -6.57 -12.75
CA HIS A 341 -7.98 -6.43 -12.31
C HIS A 341 -8.39 -5.11 -11.68
N TRP A 342 -7.48 -4.21 -11.25
CA TRP A 342 -7.96 -3.13 -10.36
C TRP A 342 -7.88 -1.66 -10.77
N LEU A 343 -6.77 -1.13 -11.29
CA LEU A 343 -6.76 0.27 -11.78
C LEU A 343 -7.55 0.43 -13.08
N LEU A 344 -8.38 -0.56 -13.46
CA LEU A 344 -8.99 -0.70 -14.80
C LEU A 344 -10.45 -1.19 -14.77
N LYS A 345 -11.08 -1.24 -13.59
CA LYS A 345 -12.52 -1.45 -13.43
C LYS A 345 -13.06 -0.58 -12.28
N MET A 346 -13.25 0.71 -12.53
CA MET A 346 -14.36 1.40 -11.86
C MET A 346 -15.64 0.89 -12.54
N PRO A 347 -16.63 0.34 -11.81
CA PRO A 347 -17.99 0.35 -12.31
C PRO A 347 -18.42 1.82 -12.45
N SER A 348 -19.03 2.15 -13.59
CA SER A 348 -19.87 3.33 -13.75
C SER A 348 -20.96 3.39 -12.69
#